data_AF-A0A924VTT8-F1
#
_entry.id   AF-A0A924VTT8-F1
#
_cell.length_a   1.000
_cell.length_b   1.000
_cell.length_c   1.000
_cell.angle_alpha   90.00
_cell.angle_beta   90.00
_cell.angle_gamma   90.00
#
_symmetry.space_group_name_H-M   'P 1'
#
loop_
_entity.id
_entity.type
_entity.pdbx_description
1 polymer ?
#
loop_
_entity_poly.entity_id
_entity_poly.type
_entity_poly.pdbx_seq_one_letter_code
_entity_poly.pdbx_strand_id
1 'polypeptide(L)'
;MVSTLYRIGEAQNDVQALSEAVEGARELLRLSPRRGDPDTWAGAQWRLGNALRHLGEVSRDRGILQEAALAFQGALEVYTREHEPVYWVWLQNNLGNALRLQTEFGDRRTLSRAIECYRLALSGADRATHLDQWIAVQANLAISLRMQGGEANIEESILTLRDVVALRDRRRTPGPWAYAQLQLARSLAAGTQREPSRRDEAIVAARAAETMFNRLGQPTLLGESRELLAQLGGSR
;
A
#
# COMPACT_ATOMS: atom_id res chain seq x y z
N MET A 1 19.23 -2.93 16.00
CA MET A 1 19.90 -3.80 15.00
C MET A 1 18.90 -4.37 13.99
N VAL A 2 17.79 -4.98 14.42
CA VAL A 2 16.71 -5.45 13.51
C VAL A 2 15.97 -4.31 12.78
N SER A 3 15.74 -3.15 13.41
CA SER A 3 15.12 -1.99 12.72
C SER A 3 16.03 -1.29 11.71
N THR A 4 17.34 -1.53 11.79
CA THR A 4 18.32 -1.00 10.82
C THR A 4 18.36 -1.88 9.56
N LEU A 5 18.20 -3.20 9.71
CA LEU A 5 18.09 -4.15 8.60
C LEU A 5 16.74 -4.04 7.86
N TYR A 6 15.65 -3.73 8.57
CA TYR A 6 14.33 -3.46 7.98
C TYR A 6 14.36 -2.29 6.96
N ARG A 7 15.03 -1.18 7.29
CA ARG A 7 15.14 -0.01 6.39
C ARG A 7 16.16 -0.20 5.25
N ILE A 8 17.14 -1.08 5.41
CA ILE A 8 18.15 -1.36 4.38
C ILE A 8 17.61 -2.39 3.36
N GLY A 9 16.85 -3.40 3.82
CA GLY A 9 16.17 -4.35 2.93
C GLY A 9 15.06 -3.71 2.08
N GLU A 10 14.30 -2.77 2.65
CA GLU A 10 13.28 -1.97 1.93
C GLU A 10 13.87 -1.11 0.80
N ALA A 11 15.15 -0.74 0.89
CA ALA A 11 15.81 0.11 -0.09
C ALA A 11 16.53 -0.64 -1.24
N GLN A 12 16.73 -1.97 -1.13
CA GLN A 12 17.60 -2.71 -2.08
C GLN A 12 16.97 -3.94 -2.75
N ASN A 13 15.72 -4.32 -2.43
CA ASN A 13 15.09 -5.55 -2.94
C ASN A 13 16.01 -6.79 -2.79
N ASP A 14 16.80 -6.81 -1.71
CA ASP A 14 17.76 -7.88 -1.47
C ASP A 14 17.04 -9.13 -0.96
N VAL A 15 16.84 -10.09 -1.86
CA VAL A 15 16.17 -11.37 -1.58
C VAL A 15 16.88 -12.14 -0.46
N GLN A 16 18.20 -12.06 -0.38
CA GLN A 16 18.96 -12.76 0.66
C GLN A 16 18.69 -12.13 2.03
N ALA A 17 18.81 -10.81 2.15
CA ALA A 17 18.51 -10.10 3.39
C ALA A 17 17.05 -10.30 3.85
N LEU A 18 16.10 -10.33 2.89
CA LEU A 18 14.69 -10.61 3.18
C LEU A 18 14.48 -12.05 3.66
N SER A 19 15.18 -13.02 3.08
CA SER A 19 15.12 -14.43 3.51
C SER A 19 15.71 -14.60 4.92
N GLU A 20 16.83 -13.95 5.22
CA GLU A 20 17.40 -13.94 6.58
C GLU A 20 16.46 -13.30 7.61
N ALA A 21 15.74 -12.24 7.23
CA ALA A 21 14.73 -11.63 8.09
C ALA A 21 13.53 -12.55 8.37
N VAL A 22 13.10 -13.33 7.36
CA VAL A 22 12.06 -14.36 7.53
C VAL A 22 12.51 -15.43 8.52
N GLU A 23 13.73 -15.95 8.37
CA GLU A 23 14.26 -16.98 9.28
C GLU A 23 14.43 -16.45 10.71
N GLY A 24 14.95 -15.23 10.89
CA GLY A 24 15.04 -14.61 12.20
C GLY A 24 13.67 -14.40 12.88
N ALA A 25 12.65 -14.02 12.11
CA ALA A 25 11.29 -13.88 12.63
C ALA A 25 10.65 -15.23 12.97
N ARG A 26 10.93 -16.29 12.19
CA ARG A 26 10.49 -17.67 12.48
C ARG A 26 11.12 -18.21 13.77
N GLU A 27 12.42 -17.99 13.99
CA GLU A 27 13.05 -18.40 15.25
C GLU A 27 12.49 -17.62 16.44
N LEU A 28 12.23 -16.31 16.29
CA LEU A 28 11.58 -15.52 17.34
C LEU A 28 10.20 -16.09 17.71
N LEU A 29 9.39 -16.51 16.73
CA LEU A 29 8.11 -17.18 16.99
C LEU A 29 8.27 -18.51 17.71
N ARG A 30 9.34 -19.26 17.41
CA ARG A 30 9.64 -20.53 18.08
C ARG A 30 9.99 -20.33 19.55
N LEU A 31 10.67 -19.22 19.88
CA LEU A 31 11.06 -18.86 21.24
C LEU A 31 9.96 -18.11 22.02
N SER A 32 8.94 -17.60 21.34
CA SER A 32 7.89 -16.76 21.93
C SER A 32 6.52 -17.44 21.80
N PRO A 33 6.20 -18.46 22.62
CA PRO A 33 4.93 -19.15 22.52
C PRO A 33 3.76 -18.20 22.87
N ARG A 34 2.72 -18.21 22.02
CA ARG A 34 1.51 -17.38 22.20
C ARG A 34 0.91 -17.47 23.60
N ARG A 35 0.89 -18.68 24.19
CA ARG A 35 0.39 -18.95 25.54
C ARG A 35 1.51 -18.66 26.56
N GLY A 36 1.77 -17.39 26.82
CA GLY A 36 2.76 -16.95 27.81
C GLY A 36 3.21 -15.51 27.60
N ASP A 37 3.36 -15.11 26.33
CA ASP A 37 3.70 -13.75 25.93
C ASP A 37 3.02 -13.42 24.58
N PRO A 38 1.71 -13.10 24.61
CA PRO A 38 0.94 -12.88 23.39
C PRO A 38 1.41 -11.65 22.60
N ASP A 39 1.92 -10.60 23.27
CA ASP A 39 2.39 -9.37 22.63
C ASP A 39 3.71 -9.61 21.88
N THR A 40 4.68 -10.28 22.50
CA THR A 40 5.93 -10.64 21.79
C THR A 40 5.64 -11.57 20.62
N TRP A 41 4.73 -12.54 20.80
CA TRP A 41 4.30 -13.41 19.70
C TRP A 41 3.66 -12.61 18.56
N ALA A 42 2.75 -11.68 18.85
CA ALA A 42 2.09 -10.85 17.84
C ALA A 42 3.07 -9.89 17.15
N GLY A 43 4.02 -9.33 17.89
CA GLY A 43 5.12 -8.54 17.34
C GLY A 43 6.03 -9.36 16.40
N ALA A 44 6.29 -10.62 16.74
CA ALA A 44 7.04 -11.54 15.88
C ALA A 44 6.25 -11.90 14.61
N GLN A 45 4.95 -12.17 14.73
CA GLN A 45 4.05 -12.38 13.59
C GLN A 45 4.01 -11.18 12.65
N TRP A 46 3.90 -9.96 13.19
CA TRP A 46 3.93 -8.73 12.40
C TRP A 46 5.24 -8.57 11.61
N ARG A 47 6.39 -8.83 12.25
CA ARG A 47 7.71 -8.79 11.60
C ARG A 47 7.83 -9.85 10.50
N LEU A 48 7.40 -11.07 10.78
CA LEU A 48 7.37 -12.16 9.80
C LEU A 48 6.52 -11.77 8.59
N GLY A 49 5.30 -11.26 8.83
CA GLY A 49 4.41 -10.82 7.77
C GLY A 49 5.00 -9.72 6.88
N ASN A 50 5.71 -8.74 7.46
CA ASN A 50 6.37 -7.70 6.68
C ASN A 50 7.50 -8.27 5.81
N ALA A 51 8.37 -9.11 6.38
CA ALA A 51 9.48 -9.72 5.65
C ALA A 51 8.97 -10.61 4.50
N LEU A 52 7.98 -11.46 4.77
CA LEU A 52 7.33 -12.30 3.77
C LEU A 52 6.64 -11.47 2.69
N ARG A 53 5.93 -10.38 3.05
CA ARG A 53 5.26 -9.53 2.04
C ARG A 53 6.27 -8.96 1.04
N HIS A 54 7.37 -8.42 1.52
CA HIS A 54 8.42 -7.88 0.66
C HIS A 54 9.10 -8.99 -0.16
N LEU A 55 9.42 -10.12 0.46
CA LEU A 55 10.03 -11.25 -0.23
C LEU A 55 9.11 -11.77 -1.34
N GLY A 56 7.82 -11.94 -1.07
CA GLY A 56 6.81 -12.37 -2.04
C GLY A 56 6.59 -11.36 -3.16
N GLU A 57 6.72 -10.07 -2.89
CA GLU A 57 6.69 -9.01 -3.91
C GLU A 57 7.88 -9.10 -4.87
N VAL A 58 9.11 -9.17 -4.34
CA VAL A 58 10.35 -9.21 -5.15
C VAL A 58 10.48 -10.52 -5.92
N SER A 59 10.14 -11.65 -5.28
CA SER A 59 10.16 -12.98 -5.92
C SER A 59 8.94 -13.24 -6.81
N ARG A 60 7.92 -12.38 -6.74
CA ARG A 60 6.61 -12.57 -7.38
C ARG A 60 5.94 -13.89 -6.98
N ASP A 61 6.16 -14.32 -5.75
CA ASP A 61 5.66 -15.60 -5.22
C ASP A 61 4.37 -15.40 -4.41
N ARG A 62 3.28 -15.96 -4.93
CA ARG A 62 1.97 -15.91 -4.29
C ARG A 62 1.89 -16.73 -3.01
N GLY A 63 2.59 -17.86 -2.91
CA GLY A 63 2.64 -18.69 -1.70
C GLY A 63 3.26 -17.93 -0.54
N ILE A 64 4.36 -17.22 -0.79
CA ILE A 64 5.01 -16.37 0.23
C ILE A 64 4.06 -15.24 0.68
N LEU A 65 3.30 -14.64 -0.25
CA LEU A 65 2.31 -13.62 0.09
C LEU A 65 1.11 -14.18 0.89
N GLN A 66 0.77 -15.46 0.70
CA GLN A 66 -0.24 -16.15 1.52
C GLN A 66 0.28 -16.35 2.94
N GLU A 67 1.53 -16.77 3.11
CA GLU A 67 2.17 -16.84 4.43
C GLU A 67 2.21 -15.46 5.12
N ALA A 68 2.51 -14.39 4.36
CA ALA A 68 2.49 -13.03 4.89
C ALA A 68 1.10 -12.64 5.43
N ALA A 69 0.04 -12.96 4.67
CA ALA A 69 -1.33 -12.70 5.08
C ALA A 69 -1.70 -13.47 6.36
N LEU A 70 -1.31 -14.74 6.46
CA LEU A 70 -1.53 -15.56 7.66
C LEU A 70 -0.81 -14.99 8.89
N ALA A 71 0.44 -14.52 8.73
CA ALA A 71 1.19 -13.91 9.81
C ALA A 71 0.52 -12.62 10.31
N PHE A 72 0.07 -11.74 9.40
CA PHE A 72 -0.68 -10.54 9.80
C PHE A 72 -2.01 -10.87 10.48
N GLN A 73 -2.73 -11.88 10.00
CA GLN A 73 -3.95 -12.37 10.65
C GLN A 73 -3.67 -12.88 12.07
N GLY A 74 -2.58 -13.63 12.27
CA GLY A 74 -2.14 -14.06 13.59
C GLY A 74 -1.90 -12.88 14.53
N ALA A 75 -1.16 -11.85 14.08
CA ALA A 75 -0.92 -10.65 14.88
C ALA A 75 -2.23 -9.90 15.22
N LEU A 76 -3.20 -9.85 14.30
CA LEU A 76 -4.52 -9.22 14.50
C LEU A 76 -5.39 -9.94 15.54
N GLU A 77 -5.10 -11.20 15.88
CA GLU A 77 -5.80 -11.90 16.98
C GLU A 77 -5.40 -11.40 18.37
N VAL A 78 -4.28 -10.67 18.48
CA VAL A 78 -3.79 -10.06 19.73
C VAL A 78 -3.94 -8.54 19.65
N TYR A 79 -3.42 -7.94 18.58
CA TYR A 79 -3.52 -6.50 18.33
C TYR A 79 -4.87 -6.17 17.69
N THR A 80 -5.88 -6.10 18.55
CA THR A 80 -7.25 -5.74 18.22
C THR A 80 -7.43 -4.22 18.20
N ARG A 81 -8.57 -3.76 17.67
CA ARG A 81 -8.92 -2.34 17.64
C ARG A 81 -9.01 -1.74 19.04
N GLU A 82 -9.43 -2.52 20.02
CA GLU A 82 -9.66 -2.10 21.40
C GLU A 82 -8.39 -2.14 22.24
N HIS A 83 -7.51 -3.12 21.99
CA HIS A 83 -6.31 -3.34 22.79
C HIS A 83 -5.11 -2.53 22.29
N GLU A 84 -4.88 -2.51 20.97
CA GLU A 84 -3.71 -1.87 20.34
C GLU A 84 -4.11 -1.19 19.02
N PRO A 85 -4.88 -0.09 19.07
CA PRO A 85 -5.53 0.51 17.90
C PRO A 85 -4.55 0.93 16.80
N VAL A 86 -3.36 1.43 17.17
CA VAL A 86 -2.35 1.87 16.19
C VAL A 86 -1.81 0.67 15.41
N TYR A 87 -1.42 -0.40 16.11
CA TYR A 87 -0.94 -1.63 15.48
C TYR A 87 -2.02 -2.31 14.67
N TRP A 88 -3.27 -2.30 15.14
CA TRP A 88 -4.41 -2.83 14.39
C TRP A 88 -4.55 -2.14 13.03
N VAL A 89 -4.48 -0.80 12.96
CA VAL A 89 -4.53 -0.08 11.67
C VAL A 89 -3.34 -0.46 10.77
N TRP A 90 -2.12 -0.54 11.30
CA TRP A 90 -0.95 -0.96 10.51
C TRP A 90 -1.10 -2.37 9.95
N LEU A 91 -1.56 -3.30 10.77
CA LEU A 91 -1.76 -4.69 10.38
C LEU A 91 -2.86 -4.84 9.33
N GLN A 92 -3.97 -4.11 9.46
CA GLN A 92 -5.02 -4.10 8.44
C GLN A 92 -4.48 -3.58 7.10
N ASN A 93 -3.73 -2.48 7.09
CA ASN A 93 -3.10 -1.98 5.86
C ASN A 93 -2.11 -3.00 5.25
N ASN A 94 -1.29 -3.64 6.08
CA ASN A 94 -0.27 -4.57 5.60
C ASN A 94 -0.89 -5.89 5.10
N LEU A 95 -1.94 -6.37 5.76
CA LEU A 95 -2.76 -7.48 5.28
C LEU A 95 -3.41 -7.14 3.93
N GLY A 96 -3.97 -5.94 3.80
CA GLY A 96 -4.49 -5.44 2.53
C GLY A 96 -3.45 -5.46 1.41
N ASN A 97 -2.23 -5.01 1.70
CA ASN A 97 -1.12 -5.04 0.73
C ASN A 97 -0.73 -6.46 0.30
N ALA A 98 -0.61 -7.39 1.24
CA ALA A 98 -0.32 -8.79 0.91
C ALA A 98 -1.42 -9.40 0.04
N LEU A 99 -2.69 -9.13 0.36
CA LEU A 99 -3.84 -9.62 -0.41
C LEU A 99 -3.94 -8.99 -1.81
N ARG A 100 -3.65 -7.69 -1.95
CA ARG A 100 -3.62 -7.01 -3.26
C ARG A 100 -2.53 -7.59 -4.16
N LEU A 101 -1.32 -7.80 -3.63
CA LEU A 101 -0.22 -8.40 -4.38
C LEU A 101 -0.56 -9.83 -4.86
N GLN A 102 -1.28 -10.62 -4.04
CA GLN A 102 -1.77 -11.93 -4.49
C GLN A 102 -2.71 -11.82 -5.72
N THR A 103 -3.51 -10.75 -5.80
CA THR A 103 -4.34 -10.49 -6.99
C THR A 103 -3.50 -10.16 -8.22
N GLU A 104 -2.48 -9.32 -8.07
CA GLU A 104 -1.58 -8.97 -9.17
C GLU A 104 -0.83 -10.21 -9.72
N PHE A 105 -0.65 -11.23 -8.88
CA PHE A 105 0.00 -12.50 -9.23
C PHE A 105 -0.98 -13.66 -9.45
N GLY A 106 -2.26 -13.36 -9.73
CA GLY A 106 -3.20 -14.30 -10.34
C GLY A 106 -4.42 -14.70 -9.52
N ASP A 107 -4.57 -14.27 -8.25
CA ASP A 107 -5.75 -14.56 -7.45
C ASP A 107 -6.68 -13.35 -7.29
N ARG A 108 -7.55 -13.11 -8.27
CA ARG A 108 -8.51 -11.99 -8.22
C ARG A 108 -9.49 -12.05 -7.06
N ARG A 109 -9.63 -13.20 -6.38
CA ARG A 109 -10.57 -13.36 -5.26
C ARG A 109 -10.10 -12.64 -4.01
N THR A 110 -8.82 -12.32 -3.90
CA THR A 110 -8.26 -11.63 -2.72
C THR A 110 -8.49 -10.13 -2.75
N LEU A 111 -8.86 -9.54 -3.90
CA LEU A 111 -8.96 -8.09 -4.06
C LEU A 111 -10.06 -7.47 -3.20
N SER A 112 -11.23 -8.10 -3.11
CA SER A 112 -12.32 -7.59 -2.26
C SER A 112 -11.95 -7.61 -0.78
N ARG A 113 -11.19 -8.63 -0.34
CA ARG A 113 -10.65 -8.70 1.03
C ARG A 113 -9.59 -7.62 1.27
N ALA A 114 -8.75 -7.32 0.27
CA ALA A 114 -7.79 -6.23 0.37
C ALA A 114 -8.49 -4.88 0.59
N ILE A 115 -9.53 -4.59 -0.21
CA ILE A 115 -10.37 -3.39 -0.08
C ILE A 115 -11.00 -3.29 1.30
N GLU A 116 -11.55 -4.39 1.82
CA GLU A 116 -12.10 -4.43 3.18
C GLU A 116 -11.04 -4.10 4.24
N CYS A 117 -9.83 -4.67 4.13
CA CYS A 117 -8.72 -4.38 5.05
C CYS A 117 -8.33 -2.89 5.02
N TYR A 118 -8.27 -2.27 3.84
CA TYR A 118 -7.98 -0.83 3.74
C TYR A 118 -9.11 0.03 4.33
N ARG A 119 -10.38 -0.35 4.13
CA ARG A 119 -11.52 0.34 4.77
C ARG A 119 -11.47 0.21 6.30
N LEU A 120 -11.14 -0.96 6.82
CA LEU A 120 -10.93 -1.17 8.26
C LEU A 120 -9.81 -0.28 8.78
N ALA A 121 -8.66 -0.24 8.10
CA ALA A 121 -7.56 0.65 8.47
C ALA A 121 -8.01 2.12 8.48
N LEU A 122 -8.72 2.60 7.45
CA LEU A 122 -9.23 3.99 7.43
C LEU A 122 -10.25 4.27 8.55
N SER A 123 -11.01 3.28 8.99
CA SER A 123 -11.97 3.45 10.10
C SER A 123 -11.32 3.65 11.47
N GLY A 124 -10.05 3.26 11.63
CA GLY A 124 -9.25 3.46 12.84
C GLY A 124 -8.16 4.52 12.70
N ALA A 125 -7.84 4.96 11.48
CA ALA A 125 -6.77 5.92 11.22
C ALA A 125 -7.15 7.34 11.66
N ASP A 126 -6.36 7.91 12.56
CA ASP A 126 -6.47 9.33 12.90
C ASP A 126 -5.66 10.19 11.92
N ARG A 127 -6.39 10.96 11.09
CA ARG A 127 -5.83 11.89 10.09
C ARG A 127 -4.96 12.98 10.71
N ALA A 128 -5.18 13.36 11.97
CA ALA A 128 -4.43 14.42 12.62
C ALA A 128 -3.03 13.97 13.07
N THR A 129 -2.89 12.73 13.50
CA THR A 129 -1.64 12.19 14.07
C THR A 129 -0.85 11.33 13.09
N HIS A 130 -1.51 10.67 12.13
CA HIS A 130 -0.88 9.71 11.21
C HIS A 130 -1.18 10.03 9.74
N LEU A 131 -0.98 11.28 9.33
CA LEU A 131 -1.33 11.77 7.98
C LEU A 131 -0.68 10.96 6.86
N ASP A 132 0.61 10.63 6.96
CA ASP A 132 1.33 9.85 5.93
C ASP A 132 0.72 8.47 5.73
N GLN A 133 0.41 7.80 6.83
CA GLN A 133 -0.23 6.49 6.82
C GLN A 133 -1.63 6.58 6.23
N TRP A 134 -2.43 7.57 6.66
CA TRP A 134 -3.76 7.77 6.12
C TRP A 134 -3.72 7.98 4.59
N ILE A 135 -2.78 8.79 4.09
CA ILE A 135 -2.56 8.99 2.64
C ILE A 135 -2.21 7.66 1.96
N ALA A 136 -1.30 6.88 2.53
CA ALA A 136 -0.89 5.61 1.97
C ALA A 136 -2.05 4.61 1.88
N VAL A 137 -2.88 4.51 2.93
CA VAL A 137 -4.06 3.62 2.95
C VAL A 137 -5.09 4.08 1.90
N GLN A 138 -5.34 5.38 1.77
CA GLN A 138 -6.23 5.92 0.74
C GLN A 138 -5.73 5.58 -0.68
N ALA A 139 -4.42 5.73 -0.93
CA ALA A 139 -3.84 5.36 -2.22
C ALA A 139 -3.97 3.86 -2.52
N ASN A 140 -3.73 3.00 -1.53
CA ASN A 140 -3.87 1.56 -1.67
C ASN A 140 -5.31 1.11 -1.91
N LEU A 141 -6.28 1.74 -1.23
CA LEU A 141 -7.71 1.53 -1.47
C LEU A 141 -8.06 1.90 -2.91
N ALA A 142 -7.66 3.08 -3.36
CA ALA A 142 -7.92 3.56 -4.72
C ALA A 142 -7.32 2.65 -5.81
N ILE A 143 -6.07 2.21 -5.64
CA ILE A 143 -5.46 1.23 -6.55
C ILE A 143 -6.29 -0.04 -6.62
N SER A 144 -6.73 -0.56 -5.47
CA SER A 144 -7.50 -1.82 -5.41
C SER A 144 -8.88 -1.68 -6.03
N LEU A 145 -9.58 -0.57 -5.78
CA LEU A 145 -10.86 -0.24 -6.41
C LEU A 145 -10.70 -0.13 -7.93
N ARG A 146 -9.65 0.56 -8.40
CA ARG A 146 -9.32 0.66 -9.82
C ARG A 146 -9.02 -0.70 -10.45
N MET A 147 -8.30 -1.57 -9.76
CA MET A 147 -8.04 -2.94 -10.22
C MET A 147 -9.30 -3.80 -10.29
N GLN A 148 -10.25 -3.61 -9.35
CA GLN A 148 -11.51 -4.33 -9.35
C GLN A 148 -12.38 -3.87 -10.53
N GLY A 149 -12.25 -2.60 -10.91
CA GLY A 149 -12.97 -2.00 -12.03
C GLY A 149 -14.46 -1.87 -11.74
N GLY A 150 -15.22 -1.48 -12.76
CA GLY A 150 -16.62 -1.09 -12.59
C GLY A 150 -16.77 0.37 -12.18
N GLU A 151 -17.87 0.98 -12.60
CA GLU A 151 -18.06 2.43 -12.54
C GLU A 151 -17.98 2.99 -11.13
N ALA A 152 -18.72 2.38 -10.21
CA ALA A 152 -18.76 2.78 -8.81
C ALA A 152 -17.37 2.73 -8.16
N ASN A 153 -16.56 1.71 -8.49
CA ASN A 153 -15.22 1.57 -7.93
C ASN A 153 -14.23 2.58 -8.54
N ILE A 154 -14.32 2.86 -9.85
CA ILE A 154 -13.52 3.92 -10.48
C ILE A 154 -13.86 5.28 -9.88
N GLU A 155 -15.15 5.55 -9.67
CA GLU A 155 -15.60 6.80 -9.06
C GLU A 155 -15.14 6.92 -7.60
N GLU A 156 -15.31 5.87 -6.80
CA GLU A 156 -14.83 5.83 -5.42
C GLU A 156 -13.31 6.03 -5.35
N SER A 157 -12.53 5.38 -6.24
CA SER A 157 -11.09 5.58 -6.38
C SER A 157 -10.71 7.05 -6.61
N ILE A 158 -11.41 7.72 -7.53
CA ILE A 158 -11.19 9.13 -7.85
C ILE A 158 -11.52 10.01 -6.64
N LEU A 159 -12.68 9.80 -6.01
CA LEU A 159 -13.13 10.59 -4.85
C LEU A 159 -12.17 10.46 -3.66
N THR A 160 -11.74 9.23 -3.35
CA THR A 160 -10.74 8.95 -2.32
C THR A 160 -9.45 9.74 -2.57
N LEU A 161 -8.95 9.73 -3.80
CA LEU A 161 -7.70 10.41 -4.14
C LEU A 161 -7.86 11.93 -4.21
N ARG A 162 -9.04 12.43 -4.56
CA ARG A 162 -9.39 13.87 -4.51
C ARG A 162 -9.31 14.42 -3.09
N ASP A 163 -9.79 13.70 -2.07
CA ASP A 163 -9.67 14.11 -0.67
C ASP A 163 -8.19 14.24 -0.25
N VAL A 164 -7.35 13.30 -0.68
CA VAL A 164 -5.90 13.36 -0.42
C VAL A 164 -5.27 14.59 -1.10
N VAL A 165 -5.50 14.80 -2.39
CA VAL A 165 -4.80 15.89 -3.11
C VAL A 165 -5.29 17.29 -2.72
N ALA A 166 -6.50 17.39 -2.16
CA ALA A 166 -7.08 18.63 -1.63
C ALA A 166 -6.49 19.06 -0.27
N LEU A 167 -5.66 18.23 0.36
CA LEU A 167 -4.99 18.56 1.62
C LEU A 167 -4.17 19.86 1.52
N ARG A 168 -4.45 20.81 2.42
CA ARG A 168 -3.73 22.09 2.52
C ARG A 168 -2.25 21.89 2.90
N ASP A 169 -1.97 20.86 3.70
CA ASP A 169 -0.63 20.55 4.23
C ASP A 169 0.25 19.71 3.30
N ARG A 170 -0.02 19.67 1.99
CA ARG A 170 0.77 18.93 0.98
C ARG A 170 2.28 19.17 0.99
N ARG A 171 2.74 20.28 1.60
CA ARG A 171 4.16 20.58 1.80
C ARG A 171 4.82 19.71 2.87
N ARG A 172 4.07 19.17 3.82
CA ARG A 172 4.56 18.29 4.89
C ARG A 172 4.79 16.86 4.39
N THR A 173 4.04 16.42 3.37
CA THR A 173 4.04 15.05 2.87
C THR A 173 4.18 15.00 1.33
N PRO A 174 5.22 15.65 0.74
CA PRO A 174 5.29 15.88 -0.71
C PRO A 174 5.37 14.59 -1.54
N GLY A 175 6.05 13.55 -1.04
CA GLY A 175 6.14 12.26 -1.70
C GLY A 175 4.79 11.51 -1.74
N PRO A 176 4.17 11.23 -0.58
CA PRO A 176 2.84 10.61 -0.53
C PRO A 176 1.77 11.40 -1.32
N TRP A 177 1.79 12.73 -1.25
CA TRP A 177 0.88 13.57 -2.05
C TRP A 177 1.12 13.42 -3.57
N ALA A 178 2.38 13.40 -4.02
CA ALA A 178 2.71 13.18 -5.43
C ALA A 178 2.30 11.79 -5.92
N TYR A 179 2.46 10.78 -5.06
CA TYR A 179 1.98 9.43 -5.34
C TYR A 179 0.46 9.39 -5.48
N ALA A 180 -0.28 10.06 -4.60
CA ALA A 180 -1.73 10.19 -4.73
C ALA A 180 -2.14 10.92 -6.03
N GLN A 181 -1.42 11.97 -6.44
CA GLN A 181 -1.63 12.62 -7.74
C GLN A 181 -1.44 11.65 -8.92
N LEU A 182 -0.38 10.84 -8.91
CA LEU A 182 -0.15 9.83 -9.95
C LEU A 182 -1.29 8.79 -9.99
N GLN A 183 -1.74 8.31 -8.83
CA GLN A 183 -2.85 7.37 -8.77
C GLN A 183 -4.18 8.02 -9.18
N LEU A 184 -4.37 9.31 -8.93
CA LEU A 184 -5.55 10.07 -9.35
C LEU A 184 -5.59 10.14 -10.86
N ALA A 185 -4.47 10.49 -11.49
CA ALA A 185 -4.33 10.51 -12.93
C ALA A 185 -4.66 9.15 -13.56
N ARG A 186 -4.15 8.04 -12.98
CA ARG A 186 -4.46 6.67 -13.44
C ARG A 186 -5.94 6.32 -13.32
N SER A 187 -6.59 6.75 -12.24
CA SER A 187 -8.02 6.50 -12.01
C SER A 187 -8.91 7.31 -12.96
N LEU A 188 -8.57 8.58 -13.17
CA LEU A 188 -9.24 9.43 -14.16
C LEU A 188 -9.05 8.87 -15.57
N ALA A 189 -7.83 8.45 -15.94
CA ALA A 189 -7.52 7.82 -17.22
C ALA A 189 -8.37 6.57 -17.46
N ALA A 190 -8.55 5.70 -16.46
CA ALA A 190 -9.40 4.52 -16.55
C ALA A 190 -10.88 4.86 -16.79
N GLY A 191 -11.34 6.04 -16.40
CA GLY A 191 -12.71 6.54 -16.64
C GLY A 191 -12.91 7.30 -17.96
N THR A 192 -11.84 7.63 -18.70
CA THR A 192 -11.92 8.54 -19.88
C THR A 192 -12.76 8.01 -21.04
N GLN A 193 -12.86 6.69 -21.21
CA GLN A 193 -13.71 6.10 -22.25
C GLN A 193 -15.20 6.45 -22.05
N ARG A 194 -15.61 6.71 -20.81
CA ARG A 194 -17.00 7.02 -20.45
C ARG A 194 -17.23 8.52 -20.30
N GLU A 195 -16.25 9.21 -19.71
CA GLU A 195 -16.27 10.66 -19.55
C GLU A 195 -14.97 11.25 -20.10
N PRO A 196 -14.93 11.63 -21.39
CA PRO A 196 -13.75 12.22 -22.02
C PRO A 196 -13.24 13.49 -21.32
N SER A 197 -14.12 14.21 -20.61
CA SER A 197 -13.80 15.38 -19.80
C SER A 197 -12.80 15.08 -18.67
N ARG A 198 -12.71 13.83 -18.19
CA ARG A 198 -11.73 13.42 -17.16
C ARG A 198 -10.29 13.49 -17.64
N ARG A 199 -10.05 13.54 -18.95
CA ARG A 199 -8.72 13.52 -19.55
C ARG A 199 -7.87 14.72 -19.14
N ASP A 200 -8.45 15.91 -19.16
CA ASP A 200 -7.72 17.14 -18.82
C ASP A 200 -7.30 17.14 -17.35
N GLU A 201 -8.20 16.69 -16.47
CA GLU A 201 -7.89 16.50 -15.04
C GLU A 201 -6.78 15.46 -14.83
N ALA A 202 -6.81 14.35 -15.59
CA ALA A 202 -5.77 13.32 -15.53
C ALA A 202 -4.39 13.88 -15.91
N ILE A 203 -4.32 14.71 -16.95
CA ILE A 203 -3.08 15.38 -17.39
C ILE A 203 -2.57 16.33 -16.31
N VAL A 204 -3.45 17.13 -15.70
CA VAL A 204 -3.09 18.06 -14.62
C VAL A 204 -2.51 17.30 -13.42
N ALA A 205 -3.18 16.22 -12.99
CA ALA A 205 -2.71 15.38 -11.88
C ALA A 205 -1.35 14.72 -12.20
N ALA A 206 -1.18 14.16 -13.40
CA ALA A 206 0.07 13.53 -13.80
C ALA A 206 1.25 14.51 -13.89
N ARG A 207 1.03 15.75 -14.37
CA ARG A 207 2.07 16.81 -14.37
C ARG A 207 2.46 17.25 -12.96
N ALA A 208 1.49 17.32 -12.06
CA ALA A 208 1.75 17.66 -10.65
C ALA A 208 2.63 16.59 -9.98
N ALA A 209 2.33 15.31 -10.25
CA ALA A 209 3.16 14.19 -9.81
C ALA A 209 4.57 14.24 -10.42
N GLU A 210 4.68 14.40 -11.75
CA GLU A 210 5.96 14.51 -12.47
C GLU A 210 6.87 15.58 -11.87
N THR A 211 6.33 16.79 -11.68
CA THR A 211 7.07 17.93 -11.13
C THR A 211 7.62 17.61 -9.74
N MET A 212 6.81 16.97 -8.89
CA MET A 212 7.22 16.65 -7.53
C MET A 212 8.23 15.50 -7.50
N PHE A 213 8.05 14.44 -8.28
CA PHE A 213 9.01 13.33 -8.34
C PHE A 213 10.35 13.74 -8.92
N ASN A 214 10.37 14.66 -9.89
CA ASN A 214 11.60 15.27 -10.37
C ASN A 214 12.32 16.03 -9.25
N ARG A 215 11.59 16.83 -8.46
CA ARG A 215 12.14 17.56 -7.31
C ARG A 215 12.66 16.63 -6.21
N LEU A 216 11.96 15.52 -5.95
CA LEU A 216 12.30 14.56 -4.92
C LEU A 216 13.38 13.55 -5.35
N GLY A 217 13.82 13.57 -6.61
CA GLY A 217 14.81 12.64 -7.13
C GLY A 217 14.32 11.18 -7.17
N GLN A 218 13.05 10.97 -7.53
CA GLN A 218 12.43 9.62 -7.63
C GLN A 218 12.31 9.19 -9.11
N PRO A 219 13.37 8.65 -9.73
CA PRO A 219 13.44 8.44 -11.18
C PRO A 219 12.40 7.44 -11.71
N THR A 220 12.09 6.39 -10.95
CA THR A 220 11.08 5.39 -11.35
C THR A 220 9.70 6.02 -11.46
N LEU A 221 9.24 6.71 -10.41
CA LEU A 221 7.93 7.35 -10.37
C LEU A 221 7.84 8.56 -11.32
N LEU A 222 8.97 9.24 -11.55
CA LEU A 222 9.09 10.25 -12.60
C LEU A 222 8.86 9.64 -13.99
N GLY A 223 9.49 8.50 -14.29
CA GLY A 223 9.29 7.75 -15.52
C GLY A 223 7.84 7.34 -15.73
N GLU A 224 7.21 6.76 -14.71
CA GLU A 224 5.79 6.39 -14.73
C GLU A 224 4.86 7.57 -15.02
N SER A 225 5.15 8.74 -14.44
CA SER A 225 4.35 9.96 -14.66
C SER A 225 4.46 10.46 -16.10
N ARG A 226 5.67 10.43 -16.67
CA ARG A 226 5.94 10.81 -18.07
C ARG A 226 5.29 9.86 -19.07
N GLU A 227 5.36 8.57 -18.80
CA GLU A 227 4.72 7.56 -19.64
C GLU A 227 3.21 7.77 -19.68
N LEU A 228 2.58 7.98 -18.52
CA LEU A 228 1.15 8.27 -18.45
C LEU A 228 0.78 9.54 -19.22
N LEU A 229 1.59 10.61 -19.12
CA LEU A 229 1.38 11.84 -19.89
C LEU A 229 1.47 11.62 -21.40
N ALA A 230 2.42 10.79 -21.86
CA ALA A 230 2.54 10.44 -23.27
C ALA A 230 1.29 9.69 -23.77
N GLN A 231 0.80 8.72 -22.99
CA GLN A 231 -0.44 7.98 -23.29
C GLN A 231 -1.65 8.91 -23.36
N LEU A 232 -1.78 9.84 -22.41
CA LEU A 232 -2.84 10.85 -22.36
C LEU A 232 -2.70 11.95 -23.42
N GLY A 233 -1.53 12.15 -24.02
CA GLY A 233 -1.31 13.11 -25.10
C GLY A 233 -1.55 12.55 -26.51
N GLY A 234 -1.39 11.23 -26.69
CA GLY A 234 -1.37 10.57 -28.01
C GLY A 234 -2.72 10.15 -28.61
N SER A 235 -3.80 10.11 -27.83
CA SER A 235 -5.14 9.75 -28.34
C SER A 235 -5.94 11.00 -28.73
N ARG A 236 -5.69 11.51 -29.93
CA ARG A 236 -6.57 12.49 -30.61
C ARG A 236 -7.47 11.78 -31.61
#